data_AF-A8ZK69-F1
#
_entry.id   AF-A8ZK69-F1
#
_cell.length_a   1.000
_cell.length_b   1.000
_cell.length_c   1.000
_cell.angle_alpha   90.00
_cell.angle_beta   90.00
_cell.angle_gamma   90.00
#
_symmetry.space_group_name_H-M   'P 1'
#
loop_
_entity.id
_entity.type
_entity.pdbx_description
1 polymer ?
#
loop_
_entity_poly.entity_id
_entity_poly.type
_entity_poly.pdbx_seq_one_letter_code
_entity_poly.pdbx_strand_id
1 'polypeptide(L)'
;MQSEKPNLSKFSTLDTDRVLELEAKRKAKGYQPGWLYYQCKPLGLVDVMESLRSQGLIEAKNTKEGKAKPRQLLTIELVPRSCWFSNVRSEVSKEDWNELRKMTYEKANNRCEVCGGRGPKHPVECHEIWHYDDDQHIQKLEGLIALCPSCHEVKHRGLANVKGRGEIADQHLAKVNHWTMPKTQKYVDDQFQVWIKRSKYEWELDISWLNQFGIQVKPKRVRSKVVNEGMDKNSVRVLDNSHKDWSLDDFMNPNLF
;
A
#
# COMPACT_ATOMS: atom_id res chain seq x y z
N MET A 1 -47.85 8.29 -4.57
CA MET A 1 -46.65 8.94 -5.15
C MET A 1 -45.95 7.91 -6.01
N GLN A 2 -45.77 8.23 -7.29
CA GLN A 2 -45.33 7.30 -8.32
C GLN A 2 -43.89 6.86 -8.06
N SER A 3 -43.64 5.55 -8.12
CA SER A 3 -42.30 4.98 -8.17
C SER A 3 -41.68 5.33 -9.53
N GLU A 4 -40.71 6.23 -9.54
CA GLU A 4 -39.94 6.53 -10.75
C GLU A 4 -39.18 5.27 -11.19
N LYS A 5 -39.40 4.87 -12.45
CA LYS A 5 -38.68 3.76 -13.07
C LYS A 5 -37.22 4.19 -13.32
N PRO A 6 -36.23 3.28 -13.15
CA PRO A 6 -34.83 3.61 -13.35
C PRO A 6 -34.55 4.04 -14.79
N ASN A 7 -33.86 5.17 -14.96
CA ASN A 7 -33.49 5.68 -16.28
C ASN A 7 -32.26 4.95 -16.81
N LEU A 8 -32.48 3.76 -17.38
CA LEU A 8 -31.49 2.94 -18.08
C LEU A 8 -31.06 3.53 -19.45
N SER A 9 -31.57 4.70 -19.86
CA SER A 9 -31.53 5.15 -21.26
C SER A 9 -30.16 5.52 -21.84
N LYS A 10 -29.09 5.59 -21.04
CA LYS A 10 -27.76 6.02 -21.50
C LYS A 10 -26.87 4.88 -22.03
N PHE A 11 -27.15 3.63 -21.67
CA PHE A 11 -26.32 2.48 -22.01
C PHE A 11 -27.17 1.34 -22.58
N SER A 12 -26.56 0.43 -23.33
CA SER A 12 -27.30 -0.70 -23.87
C SER A 12 -27.76 -1.64 -22.75
N THR A 13 -28.88 -2.32 -22.96
CA THR A 13 -29.39 -3.35 -22.04
C THR A 13 -28.40 -4.50 -21.89
N LEU A 14 -27.74 -4.88 -22.99
CA LEU A 14 -26.71 -5.91 -23.00
C LEU A 14 -25.52 -5.57 -22.09
N ASP A 15 -25.02 -4.34 -22.16
CA ASP A 15 -23.90 -3.88 -21.33
C ASP A 15 -24.30 -3.82 -19.86
N THR A 16 -25.54 -3.38 -19.59
CA THR A 16 -26.11 -3.34 -18.24
C THR A 16 -26.20 -4.74 -17.64
N ASP A 17 -26.79 -5.69 -18.37
CA ASP A 17 -26.94 -7.08 -17.95
C ASP A 17 -25.56 -7.70 -17.70
N ARG A 18 -24.58 -7.40 -18.55
CA ARG A 18 -23.23 -7.91 -18.40
C ARG A 18 -22.55 -7.44 -17.11
N VAL A 19 -22.74 -6.17 -16.72
CA VAL A 19 -22.21 -5.68 -15.44
C VAL A 19 -22.93 -6.32 -14.26
N LEU A 20 -24.25 -6.52 -14.35
CA LEU A 20 -25.05 -7.18 -13.30
C LEU A 20 -24.63 -8.66 -13.11
N GLU A 21 -24.33 -9.38 -14.18
CA GLU A 21 -23.79 -10.74 -14.13
C GLU A 21 -22.43 -10.79 -13.43
N LEU A 22 -21.54 -9.86 -13.77
CA LEU A 22 -20.23 -9.75 -13.12
C LEU A 22 -20.40 -9.45 -11.62
N GLU A 23 -21.30 -8.53 -11.26
CA GLU A 23 -21.60 -8.22 -9.88
C GLU A 23 -22.17 -9.43 -9.12
N ALA A 24 -23.06 -10.21 -9.74
CA ALA A 24 -23.56 -11.45 -9.17
C ALA A 24 -22.44 -12.47 -8.95
N LYS A 25 -21.54 -12.64 -9.93
CA LYS A 25 -20.35 -13.50 -9.81
C LYS A 25 -19.41 -13.04 -8.70
N ARG A 26 -19.20 -11.72 -8.56
CA ARG A 26 -18.40 -11.13 -7.49
C ARG A 26 -18.93 -11.52 -6.12
N LYS A 27 -20.23 -11.33 -5.90
CA LYS A 27 -20.91 -11.69 -4.64
C LYS A 27 -20.84 -13.19 -4.38
N ALA A 28 -21.12 -14.02 -5.39
CA ALA A 28 -21.09 -15.48 -5.27
C ALA A 28 -19.69 -16.03 -4.93
N LYS A 29 -18.62 -15.39 -5.41
CA LYS A 29 -17.23 -15.80 -5.14
C LYS A 29 -16.61 -15.10 -3.93
N GLY A 30 -17.32 -14.17 -3.28
CA GLY A 30 -16.81 -13.42 -2.13
C GLY A 30 -15.69 -12.43 -2.48
N TYR A 31 -15.61 -11.97 -3.73
CA TYR A 31 -14.60 -11.00 -4.14
C TYR A 31 -14.90 -9.59 -3.59
N GLN A 32 -13.84 -8.81 -3.32
CA GLN A 32 -13.97 -7.44 -2.83
C GLN A 32 -14.69 -6.54 -3.85
N PRO A 33 -15.43 -5.49 -3.42
CA PRO A 33 -16.18 -4.61 -4.33
C PRO A 33 -15.38 -4.04 -5.52
N GLY A 34 -14.07 -3.82 -5.35
CA GLY A 34 -13.18 -3.39 -6.43
C GLY A 34 -12.98 -4.41 -7.55
N TRP A 35 -13.20 -5.70 -7.31
CA TRP A 35 -13.09 -6.74 -8.34
C TRP A 35 -13.95 -6.44 -9.56
N LEU A 36 -15.15 -5.88 -9.36
CA LEU A 36 -16.05 -5.55 -10.47
C LEU A 36 -15.41 -4.55 -11.44
N TYR A 37 -14.67 -3.57 -10.93
CA TYR A 37 -13.93 -2.61 -11.75
C TYR A 37 -12.93 -3.34 -12.67
N TYR A 38 -12.15 -4.26 -12.12
CA TYR A 38 -11.12 -4.99 -12.89
C TYR A 38 -11.71 -5.93 -13.93
N GLN A 39 -12.95 -6.40 -13.76
CA GLN A 39 -13.64 -7.17 -14.80
C GLN A 39 -14.29 -6.29 -15.86
N CYS A 40 -14.83 -5.14 -15.48
CA CYS A 40 -15.44 -4.19 -16.42
C CYS A 40 -14.41 -3.46 -17.28
N LYS A 41 -13.21 -3.19 -16.74
CA LYS A 41 -12.12 -2.48 -17.43
C LYS A 41 -11.73 -3.08 -18.79
N PRO A 42 -11.35 -4.37 -18.91
CA PRO A 42 -10.99 -4.95 -20.21
C PRO A 42 -12.17 -5.06 -21.18
N LEU A 43 -13.40 -4.92 -20.69
CA LEU A 43 -14.63 -5.00 -21.49
C LEU A 43 -15.16 -3.62 -21.93
N GLY A 44 -14.53 -2.52 -21.51
CA GLY A 44 -15.03 -1.17 -21.76
C GLY A 44 -16.30 -0.80 -20.98
N LEU A 45 -16.63 -1.54 -19.91
CA LEU A 45 -17.90 -1.43 -19.17
C LEU A 45 -17.80 -0.54 -17.91
N VAL A 46 -16.72 0.22 -17.74
CA VAL A 46 -16.47 1.00 -16.51
C VAL A 46 -17.54 2.08 -16.30
N ASP A 47 -17.94 2.80 -17.35
CA ASP A 47 -18.93 3.88 -17.25
C ASP A 47 -20.33 3.35 -16.92
N VAL A 48 -20.68 2.18 -17.46
CA VAL A 48 -21.92 1.45 -17.15
C VAL A 48 -21.91 1.06 -15.68
N MET A 49 -20.83 0.47 -15.20
CA MET A 49 -20.65 0.09 -13.80
C MET A 49 -20.76 1.30 -12.85
N GLU A 50 -20.08 2.41 -13.13
CA GLU A 50 -20.18 3.60 -12.29
C GLU A 50 -21.61 4.20 -12.31
N SER A 51 -22.32 4.12 -13.44
CA SER A 51 -23.73 4.54 -13.53
C SER A 51 -24.66 3.64 -12.72
N LEU A 52 -24.45 2.32 -12.72
CA LEU A 52 -25.24 1.40 -11.90
C LEU A 52 -24.95 1.58 -10.41
N ARG A 53 -23.70 1.89 -10.03
CA ARG A 53 -23.33 2.24 -8.65
C ARG A 53 -24.03 3.50 -8.17
N SER A 54 -24.02 4.57 -8.97
CA SER A 54 -24.65 5.84 -8.59
C SER A 54 -26.17 5.74 -8.42
N GLN A 55 -26.79 4.77 -9.11
CA GLN A 55 -28.21 4.43 -8.99
C GLN A 55 -28.51 3.45 -7.85
N GLY A 56 -27.49 2.94 -7.14
CA GLY A 56 -27.67 1.95 -6.06
C GLY A 56 -28.09 0.56 -6.54
N LEU A 57 -27.95 0.25 -7.83
CA LEU A 57 -28.32 -1.05 -8.42
C LEU A 57 -27.28 -2.14 -8.17
N ILE A 58 -26.02 -1.74 -7.92
CA ILE A 58 -24.92 -2.63 -7.56
C ILE A 58 -24.16 -2.07 -6.36
N GLU A 59 -23.37 -2.92 -5.69
CA GLU A 59 -22.70 -2.54 -4.46
C GLU A 59 -21.72 -1.37 -4.71
N ALA A 60 -21.82 -0.33 -3.86
CA ALA A 60 -20.88 0.78 -3.88
C ALA A 60 -19.45 0.27 -3.63
N LYS A 61 -18.44 1.05 -4.06
CA LYS A 61 -17.02 0.68 -3.87
C LYS A 61 -16.67 0.32 -2.41
N ASN A 62 -17.42 0.85 -1.43
CA ASN A 62 -17.22 0.63 0.00
C ASN A 62 -18.54 0.49 0.75
N THR A 63 -18.92 -0.73 1.11
CA THR A 63 -20.17 -1.04 1.83
C THR A 63 -19.98 -1.74 3.16
N LYS A 64 -18.73 -1.97 3.60
CA LYS A 64 -18.54 -2.29 5.03
C LYS A 64 -18.66 -0.99 5.81
N GLU A 65 -19.84 -0.74 6.37
CA GLU A 65 -20.00 0.14 7.53
C GLU A 65 -18.89 -0.21 8.53
N GLY A 66 -17.94 0.71 8.65
CA GLY A 66 -16.82 0.53 9.54
C GLY A 66 -17.34 0.56 10.97
N LYS A 67 -17.49 -0.61 11.60
CA LYS A 67 -17.27 -0.66 13.05
C LYS A 67 -15.98 0.11 13.29
N ALA A 68 -16.01 1.11 14.17
CA ALA A 68 -14.85 1.92 14.49
C ALA A 68 -13.67 0.97 14.77
N LYS A 69 -12.71 0.90 13.84
CA LYS A 69 -11.53 0.06 14.03
C LYS A 69 -10.85 0.55 15.30
N PRO A 70 -10.43 -0.35 16.20
CA PRO A 70 -9.65 0.05 17.35
C PRO A 70 -8.44 0.86 16.86
N ARG A 71 -8.14 1.97 17.55
CA ARG A 71 -7.05 2.87 17.18
C ARG A 71 -5.76 2.05 17.05
N GLN A 72 -5.26 1.94 15.83
CA GLN A 72 -4.03 1.21 15.57
C GLN A 72 -2.84 2.03 16.08
N LEU A 73 -1.85 1.36 16.66
CA LEU A 73 -0.57 2.00 16.95
C LEU A 73 0.13 2.34 15.61
N LEU A 74 0.71 3.53 15.54
CA LEU A 74 1.60 3.90 14.45
C LEU A 74 2.92 3.15 14.64
N THR A 75 3.34 2.41 13.63
CA THR A 75 4.61 1.67 13.63
C THR A 75 5.54 2.21 12.56
N ILE A 76 6.83 1.96 12.74
CA ILE A 76 7.85 2.16 11.70
C ILE A 76 7.89 0.90 10.82
N GLU A 77 8.19 1.09 9.53
CA GLU A 77 8.27 -0.01 8.56
C GLU A 77 9.53 0.15 7.70
N LEU A 78 10.67 -0.27 8.27
CA LEU A 78 11.94 -0.29 7.56
C LEU A 78 12.01 -1.50 6.64
N VAL A 79 12.01 -1.25 5.33
CA VAL A 79 12.09 -2.29 4.30
C VAL A 79 13.53 -2.84 4.24
N PRO A 80 13.73 -4.18 4.33
CA PRO A 80 15.05 -4.81 4.18
C PRO A 80 15.74 -4.39 2.88
N ARG A 81 17.08 -4.33 2.88
CA ARG A 81 17.85 -3.85 1.73
C ARG A 81 17.51 -4.56 0.41
N SER A 82 17.41 -5.89 0.42
CA SER A 82 17.08 -6.70 -0.77
C SER A 82 15.66 -6.47 -1.29
N CYS A 83 14.74 -6.03 -0.41
CA CYS A 83 13.36 -5.70 -0.73
C CYS A 83 13.19 -4.29 -1.29
N TRP A 84 14.24 -3.46 -1.33
CA TRP A 84 14.12 -2.13 -1.90
C TRP A 84 13.65 -2.22 -3.35
N PHE A 85 12.72 -1.32 -3.71
CA PHE A 85 12.05 -1.28 -5.01
C PHE A 85 11.11 -2.47 -5.33
N SER A 86 10.97 -3.45 -4.43
CA SER A 86 9.96 -4.51 -4.50
C SER A 86 8.63 -3.99 -3.92
N ASN A 87 7.87 -3.24 -4.72
CA ASN A 87 6.61 -2.63 -4.31
C ASN A 87 5.47 -2.96 -5.29
N VAL A 88 4.23 -2.67 -4.89
CA VAL A 88 3.08 -3.00 -5.76
C VAL A 88 3.13 -2.21 -7.06
N ARG A 89 3.53 -0.93 -7.00
CA ARG A 89 3.58 -0.04 -8.16
C ARG A 89 4.51 -0.52 -9.27
N SER A 90 5.59 -1.24 -8.96
CA SER A 90 6.49 -1.81 -9.97
C SER A 90 5.97 -3.12 -10.59
N GLU A 91 4.96 -3.74 -9.98
CA GLU A 91 4.45 -5.05 -10.35
C GLU A 91 3.08 -5.01 -11.03
N VAL A 92 2.44 -3.83 -11.08
CA VAL A 92 1.14 -3.63 -11.74
C VAL A 92 1.19 -2.44 -12.70
N SER A 93 0.20 -2.35 -13.60
CA SER A 93 0.08 -1.18 -14.49
C SER A 93 -0.16 0.10 -13.69
N LYS A 94 0.23 1.25 -14.25
CA LYS A 94 0.00 2.56 -13.62
C LYS A 94 -1.49 2.79 -13.33
N GLU A 95 -2.35 2.33 -14.23
CA GLU A 95 -3.80 2.45 -14.14
C GLU A 95 -4.34 1.58 -13.00
N ASP A 96 -3.87 0.34 -12.86
CA ASP A 96 -4.28 -0.55 -11.77
C ASP A 96 -3.81 -0.01 -10.42
N TRP A 97 -2.58 0.49 -10.35
CA TRP A 97 -2.07 1.15 -9.14
C TRP A 97 -2.90 2.38 -8.77
N ASN A 98 -3.28 3.20 -9.76
CA ASN A 98 -4.12 4.36 -9.52
C ASN A 98 -5.49 3.98 -8.95
N GLU A 99 -6.10 2.89 -9.45
CA GLU A 99 -7.39 2.43 -8.93
C GLU A 99 -7.25 1.86 -7.51
N LEU A 100 -6.25 1.01 -7.24
CA LEU A 100 -5.99 0.47 -5.90
C LEU A 100 -5.86 1.58 -4.86
N ARG A 101 -5.10 2.63 -5.19
CA ARG A 101 -4.93 3.79 -4.30
C ARG A 101 -6.24 4.55 -4.10
N LYS A 102 -6.99 4.84 -5.17
CA LYS A 102 -8.29 5.54 -5.07
C LYS A 102 -9.26 4.79 -4.17
N MET A 103 -9.41 3.49 -4.39
CA MET A 103 -10.24 2.64 -3.55
C MET A 103 -9.81 2.70 -2.08
N THR A 104 -8.50 2.64 -1.82
CA THR A 104 -7.94 2.73 -0.46
C THR A 104 -8.28 4.08 0.19
N TYR A 105 -8.14 5.18 -0.54
CA TYR A 105 -8.46 6.52 -0.04
C TYR A 105 -9.94 6.69 0.25
N GLU A 106 -10.80 6.26 -0.67
CA GLU A 106 -12.26 6.32 -0.54
C GLU A 106 -12.73 5.48 0.65
N LYS A 107 -12.17 4.28 0.83
CA LYS A 107 -12.49 3.39 1.96
C LYS A 107 -12.19 4.05 3.30
N ALA A 108 -11.13 4.84 3.36
CA ALA A 108 -10.72 5.57 4.54
C ALA A 108 -11.38 6.94 4.68
N ASN A 109 -12.38 7.28 3.85
CA ASN A 109 -12.99 8.61 3.79
C ASN A 109 -11.96 9.75 3.64
N ASN A 110 -10.88 9.49 2.90
CA ASN A 110 -9.74 10.36 2.73
C ASN A 110 -9.14 10.82 4.08
N ARG A 111 -9.10 9.95 5.09
CA ARG A 111 -8.50 10.20 6.40
C ARG A 111 -7.46 9.14 6.71
N CYS A 112 -6.45 9.50 7.47
CA CYS A 112 -5.47 8.55 7.97
C CYS A 112 -6.17 7.46 8.80
N GLU A 113 -5.98 6.19 8.44
CA GLU A 113 -6.56 5.06 9.17
C GLU A 113 -5.89 4.83 10.54
N VAL A 114 -4.75 5.49 10.80
CA VAL A 114 -4.03 5.41 12.08
C VAL A 114 -4.40 6.57 13.01
N CYS A 115 -4.25 7.82 12.56
CA CYS A 115 -4.43 9.00 13.41
C CYS A 115 -5.69 9.83 13.11
N GLY A 116 -6.46 9.49 12.07
CA GLY A 116 -7.63 10.26 11.61
C GLY A 116 -7.33 11.59 10.91
N GLY A 117 -6.05 12.00 10.88
CA GLY A 117 -5.57 13.26 10.31
C GLY A 117 -5.55 13.28 8.79
N ARG A 118 -5.16 14.45 8.25
CA ARG A 118 -5.03 14.72 6.80
C ARG A 118 -3.81 15.58 6.53
N GLY A 119 -3.20 15.43 5.35
CA GLY A 119 -2.14 16.30 4.87
C GLY A 119 -2.64 17.63 4.27
N PRO A 120 -1.77 18.63 4.13
CA PRO A 120 -2.14 19.96 3.62
C PRO A 120 -2.29 20.02 2.09
N LYS A 121 -1.48 19.26 1.33
CA LYS A 121 -1.51 19.23 -0.15
C LYS A 121 -2.37 18.09 -0.71
N HIS A 122 -2.21 16.91 -0.12
CA HIS A 122 -3.05 15.74 -0.37
C HIS A 122 -3.56 15.23 0.99
N PRO A 123 -4.82 14.78 1.11
CA PRO A 123 -5.36 14.31 2.38
C PRO A 123 -4.62 13.08 2.93
N VAL A 124 -4.35 12.11 2.05
CA VAL A 124 -3.73 10.83 2.39
C VAL A 124 -2.83 10.32 1.26
N GLU A 125 -1.91 9.44 1.62
CA GLU A 125 -1.01 8.67 0.77
C GLU A 125 -1.31 7.17 0.97
N CYS A 126 -1.09 6.37 -0.07
CA CYS A 126 -1.33 4.93 -0.01
C CYS A 126 -0.04 4.25 0.37
N HIS A 127 -0.10 3.42 1.41
CA HIS A 127 1.02 2.65 1.89
C HIS A 127 0.69 1.17 1.82
N GLU A 128 1.66 0.35 1.40
CA GLU A 128 1.57 -1.10 1.50
C GLU A 128 1.64 -1.56 2.96
N ILE A 129 0.88 -2.59 3.32
CA ILE A 129 1.03 -3.30 4.59
C ILE A 129 1.82 -4.57 4.30
N TRP A 130 3.04 -4.67 4.83
CA TRP A 130 3.90 -5.84 4.66
C TRP A 130 3.90 -6.74 5.91
N HIS A 131 3.84 -8.05 5.67
CA HIS A 131 4.26 -9.07 6.61
C HIS A 131 5.62 -9.62 6.18
N TYR A 132 6.48 -9.91 7.15
CA TYR A 132 7.81 -10.45 6.93
C TYR A 132 7.90 -11.80 7.64
N ASP A 133 7.98 -12.87 6.86
CA ASP A 133 8.32 -14.21 7.35
C ASP A 133 9.85 -14.28 7.44
N ASP A 134 10.39 -14.11 8.64
CA ASP A 134 11.85 -14.10 8.89
C ASP A 134 12.50 -15.48 8.72
N ASP A 135 11.73 -16.58 8.79
CA ASP A 135 12.27 -17.93 8.66
C ASP A 135 12.40 -18.32 7.17
N GLN A 136 11.38 -18.00 6.37
CA GLN A 136 11.36 -18.25 4.93
C GLN A 136 11.92 -17.09 4.10
N HIS A 137 12.17 -15.94 4.73
CA HIS A 137 12.53 -14.67 4.10
C HIS A 137 11.54 -14.26 3.02
N ILE A 138 10.24 -14.24 3.36
CA ILE A 138 9.16 -13.81 2.45
C ILE A 138 8.62 -12.45 2.90
N GLN A 139 8.69 -11.47 2.00
CA GLN A 139 7.98 -10.19 2.14
C GLN A 139 6.61 -10.34 1.47
N LYS A 140 5.57 -10.39 2.29
CA LYS A 140 4.20 -10.63 1.85
C LYS A 140 3.33 -9.39 1.97
N LEU A 141 2.66 -9.03 0.88
CA LEU A 141 1.64 -7.98 0.88
C LEU A 141 0.40 -8.48 1.61
N GLU A 142 -0.03 -7.78 2.65
CA GLU A 142 -1.28 -8.09 3.37
C GLU A 142 -2.38 -7.08 3.11
N GLY A 143 -2.04 -5.91 2.57
CA GLY A 143 -3.02 -4.88 2.29
C GLY A 143 -2.45 -3.55 1.84
N LEU A 144 -3.37 -2.60 1.69
CA LEU A 144 -3.08 -1.20 1.47
C LEU A 144 -3.80 -0.39 2.57
N ILE A 145 -3.16 0.70 3.01
CA ILE A 145 -3.68 1.59 4.04
C ILE A 145 -3.55 3.05 3.62
N ALA A 146 -4.57 3.86 3.93
CA ALA A 146 -4.51 5.31 3.72
C ALA A 146 -3.88 6.00 4.94
N LEU A 147 -2.78 6.72 4.74
CA LEU A 147 -2.05 7.43 5.79
C LEU A 147 -1.97 8.92 5.51
N CYS A 148 -2.03 9.77 6.52
CA CYS A 148 -1.63 11.16 6.32
C CYS A 148 -0.11 11.24 6.08
N PRO A 149 0.41 12.32 5.47
CA PRO A 149 1.83 12.42 5.15
C PRO A 149 2.76 12.26 6.36
N SER A 150 2.36 12.75 7.53
CA SER A 150 3.17 12.59 8.76
C SER A 150 3.21 11.13 9.24
N CYS A 151 2.10 10.39 9.18
CA CYS A 151 2.10 8.96 9.52
C CYS A 151 2.87 8.14 8.47
N HIS A 152 2.77 8.50 7.20
CA HIS A 152 3.51 7.85 6.12
C HIS A 152 5.02 8.13 6.22
N GLU A 153 5.43 9.34 6.62
CA GLU A 153 6.83 9.67 6.92
C GLU A 153 7.39 8.82 8.07
N VAL A 154 6.59 8.54 9.11
CA VAL A 154 6.98 7.63 10.21
C VAL A 154 7.15 6.19 9.72
N LYS A 155 6.27 5.69 8.84
CA LYS A 155 6.45 4.37 8.23
C LYS A 155 7.82 4.29 7.55
N HIS A 156 8.20 5.31 6.80
CA HIS A 156 9.50 5.44 6.14
C HIS A 156 10.56 6.16 6.98
N ARG A 157 10.64 5.87 8.30
CA ARG A 157 11.56 6.56 9.23
C ARG A 157 13.03 6.57 8.80
N GLY A 158 13.52 5.53 8.12
CA GLY A 158 14.87 5.52 7.55
C GLY A 158 15.07 6.62 6.51
N LEU A 159 14.12 6.79 5.59
CA LEU A 159 14.15 7.86 4.59
C LEU A 159 13.95 9.25 5.23
N ALA A 160 13.12 9.34 6.27
CA ALA A 160 12.98 10.58 7.03
C ALA A 160 14.32 11.01 7.64
N ASN A 161 15.11 10.07 8.19
CA ASN A 161 16.44 10.34 8.73
C ASN A 161 17.39 10.91 7.68
N VAL A 162 17.48 10.24 6.53
CA VAL A 162 18.28 10.66 5.38
C VAL A 162 17.92 12.08 4.90
N LYS A 163 16.65 12.47 5.04
CA LYS A 163 16.16 13.81 4.70
C LYS A 163 16.33 14.85 5.82
N GLY A 164 16.96 14.50 6.95
CA GLY A 164 17.10 15.39 8.12
C GLY A 164 15.77 15.63 8.86
N ARG A 165 14.82 14.72 8.73
CA ARG A 165 13.45 14.81 9.29
C ARG A 165 13.14 13.69 10.29
N GLY A 166 14.16 12.95 10.74
CA GLY A 166 14.02 11.86 11.70
C GLY A 166 13.33 12.29 13.00
N GLU A 167 13.79 13.38 13.61
CA GLU A 167 13.20 13.90 14.85
C GLU A 167 11.73 14.31 14.68
N ILE A 168 11.38 14.93 13.55
CA ILE A 168 9.99 15.32 13.24
C ILE A 168 9.09 14.07 13.17
N ALA A 169 9.59 13.00 12.54
CA ALA A 169 8.88 11.73 12.48
C ALA A 169 8.73 11.12 13.88
N ASP A 170 9.77 11.15 14.72
CA ASP A 170 9.74 10.58 16.08
C ASP A 170 8.77 11.34 16.99
N GLN A 171 8.75 12.68 16.92
CA GLN A 171 7.77 13.49 17.63
C GLN A 171 6.34 13.15 17.20
N HIS A 172 6.12 12.92 15.90
CA HIS A 172 4.81 12.50 15.39
C HIS A 172 4.43 11.10 15.88
N LEU A 173 5.36 10.15 15.86
CA LEU A 173 5.20 8.80 16.38
C LEU A 173 4.81 8.82 17.87
N ALA A 174 5.56 9.57 18.67
CA ALA A 174 5.29 9.76 20.10
C ALA A 174 3.88 10.31 20.34
N LYS A 175 3.51 11.36 19.60
CA LYS A 175 2.18 12.00 19.69
C LYS A 175 1.04 11.04 19.33
N VAL A 176 1.16 10.29 18.25
CA VAL A 176 0.09 9.39 17.79
C VAL A 176 -0.09 8.22 18.74
N ASN A 177 1.01 7.70 19.30
CA ASN A 177 1.00 6.54 20.19
C ASN A 177 0.87 6.87 21.67
N HIS A 178 0.87 8.15 22.04
CA HIS A 178 0.94 8.62 23.43
C HIS A 178 2.14 8.04 24.17
N TRP A 179 3.29 8.03 23.51
CA TRP A 179 4.56 7.59 24.09
C TRP A 179 5.39 8.77 24.58
N THR A 180 6.18 8.53 25.63
CA THR A 180 7.25 9.45 26.02
C THR A 180 8.38 9.36 24.99
N MET A 181 9.15 10.43 24.83
CA MET A 181 10.29 10.43 23.89
C MET A 181 11.31 9.32 24.18
N PRO A 182 11.68 9.00 25.44
CA PRO A 182 12.56 7.86 25.72
C PRO A 182 12.00 6.51 25.24
N LYS A 183 10.68 6.29 25.39
CA LYS A 183 10.03 5.08 24.88
C LYS A 183 10.04 5.05 23.35
N THR A 184 9.77 6.19 22.72
CA THR A 184 9.81 6.33 21.27
C THR A 184 11.20 6.03 20.72
N GLN A 185 12.25 6.62 21.30
CA GLN A 185 13.62 6.39 20.85
C GLN A 185 14.01 4.92 20.99
N LYS A 186 13.71 4.30 22.14
CA LYS A 186 13.94 2.87 22.31
C LYS A 186 13.24 2.04 21.23
N TYR A 187 11.98 2.35 20.91
CA TYR A 187 11.26 1.66 19.85
C TYR A 187 11.94 1.87 18.48
N VAL A 188 12.35 3.10 18.15
CA VAL A 188 13.09 3.40 16.91
C VAL A 188 14.34 2.52 16.84
N ASP A 189 15.16 2.51 17.89
CA ASP A 189 16.39 1.73 17.95
C ASP A 189 16.11 0.24 17.75
N ASP A 190 15.10 -0.30 18.44
CA ASP A 190 14.68 -1.70 18.32
C ASP A 190 14.26 -2.03 16.86
N GLN A 191 13.55 -1.12 16.17
CA GLN A 191 13.18 -1.30 14.75
C GLN A 191 14.39 -1.26 13.81
N PHE A 192 15.37 -0.38 14.07
CA PHE A 192 16.62 -0.37 13.29
C PHE A 192 17.43 -1.66 13.52
N GLN A 193 17.44 -2.23 14.72
CA GLN A 193 18.09 -3.52 14.97
C GLN A 193 17.42 -4.67 14.20
N VAL A 194 16.08 -4.68 14.12
CA VAL A 194 15.35 -5.64 13.27
C VAL A 194 15.74 -5.45 11.80
N TRP A 195 15.76 -4.21 11.31
CA TRP A 195 16.14 -3.90 9.94
C TRP A 195 17.58 -4.34 9.59
N ILE A 196 18.54 -4.12 10.50
CA ILE A 196 19.94 -4.58 10.34
C ILE A 196 19.99 -6.10 10.20
N LYS A 197 19.22 -6.83 11.01
CA LYS A 197 19.16 -8.30 10.95
C LYS A 197 18.54 -8.76 9.62
N ARG A 198 17.38 -8.21 9.24
CA ARG A 198 16.66 -8.60 8.01
C ARG A 198 17.44 -8.28 6.74
N SER A 199 18.20 -7.19 6.74
CA SER A 199 18.99 -6.74 5.59
C SER A 199 20.22 -7.60 5.29
N LYS A 200 20.47 -8.66 6.07
CA LYS A 200 21.52 -9.66 5.80
C LYS A 200 21.07 -10.77 4.85
N TYR A 201 19.79 -10.85 4.54
CA TYR A 201 19.20 -11.93 3.77
C TYR A 201 18.60 -11.41 2.47
N GLU A 202 18.50 -12.31 1.49
CA GLU A 202 17.70 -12.10 0.29
C GLU A 202 16.26 -12.52 0.58
N TRP A 203 15.30 -11.74 0.09
CA TRP A 203 13.89 -11.92 0.41
C TRP A 203 13.08 -12.17 -0.86
N GLU A 204 12.10 -13.07 -0.80
CA GLU A 204 11.14 -13.30 -1.89
C GLU A 204 9.92 -12.38 -1.72
N LEU A 205 9.40 -11.85 -2.84
CA LEU A 205 8.21 -11.00 -2.84
C LEU A 205 6.95 -11.82 -3.12
N ASP A 206 6.01 -11.82 -2.18
CA ASP A 206 4.65 -12.36 -2.33
C ASP A 206 3.63 -11.22 -2.36
N ILE A 207 3.09 -10.93 -3.54
CA ILE A 207 2.00 -9.96 -3.75
C ILE A 207 0.68 -10.64 -4.16
N SER A 208 0.55 -11.94 -3.89
CA SER A 208 -0.64 -12.73 -4.22
C SER A 208 -1.94 -12.19 -3.62
N TRP A 209 -1.85 -11.33 -2.60
CA TRP A 209 -2.98 -10.55 -2.08
C TRP A 209 -3.75 -9.80 -3.18
N LEU A 210 -3.07 -9.35 -4.25
CA LEU A 210 -3.70 -8.67 -5.38
C LEU A 210 -4.68 -9.55 -6.19
N ASN A 211 -4.57 -10.88 -6.09
CA ASN A 211 -5.45 -11.83 -6.78
C ASN A 211 -6.93 -11.64 -6.39
N GLN A 212 -7.22 -11.12 -5.19
CA GLN A 212 -8.60 -10.84 -4.75
C GLN A 212 -9.28 -9.74 -5.57
N PHE A 213 -8.50 -8.90 -6.25
CA PHE A 213 -8.97 -7.87 -7.18
C PHE A 213 -8.99 -8.37 -8.63
N GLY A 214 -8.56 -9.61 -8.90
CA GLY A 214 -8.43 -10.16 -10.25
C GLY A 214 -7.11 -9.79 -10.94
N ILE A 215 -6.20 -9.08 -10.27
CA ILE A 215 -4.86 -8.78 -10.76
C ILE A 215 -4.00 -10.05 -10.56
N GLN A 216 -3.69 -10.74 -11.66
CA GLN A 216 -2.87 -11.95 -11.61
C GLN A 216 -1.39 -11.60 -11.54
N VAL A 217 -0.76 -11.94 -10.43
CA VAL A 217 0.68 -11.74 -10.20
C VAL A 217 1.34 -13.07 -9.91
N LYS A 218 2.41 -13.38 -10.66
CA LYS A 218 3.25 -14.55 -10.38
C LYS A 218 4.28 -14.16 -9.31
N PRO A 219 4.50 -14.98 -8.27
CA PRO A 219 5.57 -14.73 -7.32
C PRO A 219 6.90 -14.65 -8.08
N LYS A 220 7.63 -13.54 -7.89
CA LYS A 220 8.97 -13.38 -8.44
C LYS A 220 9.96 -13.88 -7.40
N ARG A 221 10.65 -14.98 -7.71
CA ARG A 221 11.89 -15.31 -7.02
C ARG A 221 12.92 -14.26 -7.37
N VAL A 222 13.53 -13.62 -6.37
CA VAL A 222 14.69 -12.77 -6.62
C VAL A 222 15.78 -13.67 -7.18
N ARG A 223 16.33 -13.32 -8.35
CA ARG A 223 17.42 -14.08 -8.95
C ARG A 223 18.61 -14.04 -8.00
N SER A 224 19.00 -15.19 -7.47
CA SER A 224 20.29 -15.36 -6.80
C SER A 224 21.39 -14.89 -7.75
N LYS A 225 22.04 -13.76 -7.47
CA LYS A 225 23.37 -13.54 -8.02
C LYS A 225 24.26 -14.57 -7.33
N VAL A 226 24.70 -15.56 -8.11
CA VAL A 226 25.84 -16.41 -7.75
C VAL A 226 26.94 -15.48 -7.27
N VAL A 227 27.27 -15.57 -5.98
CA VAL A 227 28.42 -14.88 -5.42
C VAL A 227 29.63 -15.65 -5.94
N ASN A 228 30.16 -15.25 -7.10
CA ASN A 228 31.51 -15.65 -7.46
C ASN A 228 32.44 -14.90 -6.50
N GLU A 229 33.17 -15.67 -5.70
CA GLU A 229 34.22 -15.17 -4.82
C GLU A 229 35.22 -14.35 -5.66
N GLY A 230 35.26 -13.04 -5.38
CA GLY A 230 36.20 -12.11 -5.98
C GLY A 230 35.54 -11.06 -6.89
N MET A 231 35.00 -9.99 -6.31
CA MET A 231 35.07 -8.64 -6.88
C MET A 231 34.53 -7.57 -5.91
N ASP A 232 35.42 -6.61 -5.66
CA ASP A 232 35.36 -5.26 -5.08
C ASP A 232 34.15 -4.79 -4.23
N LYS A 233 34.46 -4.18 -3.08
CA LYS A 233 33.54 -3.77 -2.00
C LYS A 233 32.83 -2.43 -2.23
N ASN A 234 32.90 -1.82 -3.42
CA ASN A 234 32.28 -0.51 -3.65
C ASN A 234 31.41 -0.47 -4.91
N SER A 235 30.24 0.16 -4.76
CA SER A 235 29.24 0.52 -5.78
C SER A 235 28.11 -0.49 -6.06
N VAL A 236 27.07 -0.43 -5.23
CA VAL A 236 25.70 -0.69 -5.72
C VAL A 236 25.14 0.65 -6.20
N ARG A 237 24.93 0.79 -7.51
CA ARG A 237 24.31 1.98 -8.13
C ARG A 237 22.80 1.94 -7.91
N VAL A 238 22.22 3.02 -7.39
CA VAL A 238 20.81 3.13 -6.97
C VAL A 238 20.13 4.22 -7.81
N LEU A 239 19.43 3.82 -8.87
CA LEU A 239 18.63 4.76 -9.66
C LEU A 239 17.23 4.92 -9.03
N ASP A 240 17.08 5.96 -8.22
CA ASP A 240 15.78 6.57 -7.90
C ASP A 240 15.40 7.56 -9.02
N ASN A 241 14.09 7.68 -9.31
CA ASN A 241 13.48 8.76 -10.10
C ASN A 241 13.67 10.18 -9.51
N SER A 242 14.47 10.35 -8.46
CA SER A 242 14.99 11.63 -7.99
C SER A 242 16.50 11.85 -8.23
N HIS A 243 17.18 11.01 -9.01
CA HIS A 243 18.62 11.15 -9.33
C HIS A 243 19.52 11.38 -8.10
N LYS A 244 19.33 10.63 -6.99
CA LYS A 244 20.28 10.60 -5.87
C LYS A 244 20.49 9.17 -5.38
N ASP A 245 21.75 8.73 -5.46
CA ASP A 245 22.25 7.49 -4.88
C ASP A 245 22.36 7.65 -3.36
N TRP A 246 21.72 6.76 -2.58
CA TRP A 246 21.88 6.70 -1.12
C TRP A 246 22.48 5.34 -0.73
N SER A 247 23.56 5.37 0.03
CA SER A 247 24.30 4.22 0.53
C SER A 247 23.73 3.71 1.87
N LEU A 248 24.13 2.50 2.32
CA LEU A 248 23.79 2.03 3.68
C LEU A 248 24.34 2.95 4.76
N ASP A 249 25.50 3.55 4.52
CA ASP A 249 26.13 4.47 5.46
C ASP A 249 25.31 5.74 5.61
N ASP A 250 24.57 6.18 4.57
CA ASP A 250 23.65 7.31 4.65
C ASP A 250 22.42 7.01 5.52
N PHE A 251 21.94 5.77 5.53
CA PHE A 251 20.84 5.33 6.41
C PHE A 251 21.30 5.07 7.85
N MET A 252 22.59 4.75 8.05
CA MET A 252 23.18 4.30 9.32
C MET A 252 24.07 5.34 9.99
N ASN A 253 24.24 6.55 9.43
CA ASN A 253 25.17 7.56 9.93
C ASN A 253 24.88 7.93 11.40
N PRO A 254 25.80 7.62 12.33
CA PRO A 254 25.63 7.91 13.76
C PRO A 254 25.73 9.40 14.12
N ASN A 255 26.28 10.25 13.24
CA ASN A 255 26.42 11.69 13.49
C ASN A 255 25.10 12.48 13.29
N LEU A 256 23.98 11.78 13.24
CA LEU A 256 22.61 12.32 13.13
C LEU A 256 21.72 11.87 14.31
N PHE A 257 22.31 11.32 15.38
CA PHE A 257 21.66 11.04 16.67
C PHE A 257 22.17 11.98 17.77
#